data_AF-C5C5A5-F1
#
_entry.id   AF-C5C5A5-F1
#
_cell.length_a   1.000
_cell.length_b   1.000
_cell.length_c   1.000
_cell.angle_alpha   90.00
_cell.angle_beta   90.00
_cell.angle_gamma   90.00
#
_symmetry.space_group_name_H-M   'P 1'
#
loop_
_entity.id
_entity.type
_entity.pdbx_description
1 polymer ?
#
loop_
_entity_poly.entity_id
_entity_poly.type
_entity_poly.pdbx_seq_one_letter_code
_entity_poly.pdbx_strand_id
1 'polypeptide(L)' 'MRSLGLAIAGLFGGWLLATAVIGAFRALTLAATGAAAPVPFVLRFAPEVLAVLGAVLVPVLAARARARREARR' A
#
# COMPACT_ATOMS: atom_id res chain seq x y z
N MET A 1 16.66 -14.69 3.93
CA MET A 1 15.89 -14.78 2.67
C MET A 1 14.38 -14.54 2.85
N ARG A 2 13.69 -15.19 3.80
CA ARG A 2 12.23 -15.01 4.01
C ARG A 2 11.77 -13.58 4.37
N SER A 3 12.57 -12.82 5.11
CA SER A 3 12.24 -11.42 5.46
C SER A 3 12.28 -10.48 4.26
N LEU A 4 13.24 -10.68 3.36
CA LEU A 4 13.38 -9.92 2.12
C LEU A 4 12.17 -10.11 1.20
N GLY A 5 11.69 -11.36 1.06
CA GLY A 5 10.49 -11.65 0.26
C GLY A 5 9.22 -10.99 0.81
N LEU A 6 9.08 -10.89 2.14
CA LEU A 6 7.94 -10.20 2.77
C LEU A 6 8.01 -8.68 2.60
N ALA A 7 9.21 -8.10 2.65
CA ALA A 7 9.41 -6.67 2.39
C ALA A 7 9.08 -6.33 0.92
N ILE A 8 9.51 -7.16 -0.04
CA ILE A 8 9.19 -7.00 -1.46
C ILE A 8 7.68 -7.14 -1.70
N ALA A 9 7.04 -8.16 -1.11
CA ALA A 9 5.59 -8.32 -1.21
C ALA A 9 4.83 -7.13 -0.62
N GLY A 10 5.29 -6.58 0.51
CA GLY A 10 4.72 -5.38 1.11
C GLY A 10 4.93 -4.13 0.26
N LEU A 11 6.10 -3.97 -0.35
CA LEU A 11 6.41 -2.87 -1.27
C LEU A 11 5.46 -2.85 -2.48
N PHE A 12 5.41 -3.97 -3.21
CA PHE A 12 4.57 -4.07 -4.40
C PHE A 12 3.08 -4.04 -4.05
N GLY A 13 2.68 -4.67 -2.94
CA GLY A 13 1.30 -4.63 -2.46
C GLY A 13 0.84 -3.22 -2.11
N GLY A 14 1.66 -2.45 -1.38
CA GLY A 14 1.37 -1.06 -1.06
C GLY A 14 1.30 -0.18 -2.32
N TRP A 15 2.25 -0.35 -3.25
CA TRP A 15 2.28 0.39 -4.50
C TRP A 15 1.06 0.12 -5.39
N LEU A 16 0.71 -1.15 -5.60
CA LEU A 16 -0.46 -1.55 -6.39
C LEU A 16 -1.76 -1.01 -5.79
N LEU A 17 -1.91 -1.11 -4.46
CA LEU A 17 -3.10 -0.64 -3.77
C LEU A 17 -3.28 0.86 -3.94
N ALA A 18 -2.22 1.65 -3.73
CA ALA A 18 -2.27 3.10 -3.91
C ALA A 18 -2.61 3.49 -5.35
N THR A 19 -2.01 2.81 -6.32
CA THR A 19 -2.26 3.05 -7.75
C THR A 19 -3.71 2.76 -8.11
N ALA A 20 -4.27 1.65 -7.61
CA ALA A 20 -5.66 1.29 -7.82
C ALA A 20 -6.62 2.32 -7.20
N VAL A 21 -6.35 2.78 -5.97
CA VAL A 21 -7.18 3.80 -5.30
C VAL A 21 -7.17 5.13 -6.06
N ILE A 22 -6.00 5.60 -6.52
CA ILE A 22 -5.89 6.83 -7.32
C ILE A 22 -6.60 6.67 -8.66
N GLY A 23 -6.44 5.51 -9.32
CA GLY A 23 -7.14 5.20 -10.56
C GLY A 23 -8.66 5.22 -10.40
N ALA A 24 -9.16 4.58 -9.35
CA ALA A 24 -10.59 4.58 -9.01
C ALA A 24 -11.11 5.99 -8.73
N PHE A 25 -10.37 6.79 -7.95
CA PHE A 25 -10.74 8.18 -7.66
C PHE A 25 -10.82 9.03 -8.93
N ARG A 26 -9.83 8.90 -9.84
CA ARG A 26 -9.85 9.59 -11.14
C ARG A 26 -11.05 9.18 -11.98
N ALA A 27 -11.33 7.87 -12.07
CA ALA A 27 -12.46 7.35 -12.84
C ALA A 27 -13.81 7.85 -12.28
N LEU A 28 -13.96 7.83 -10.94
CA LEU A 28 -15.17 8.30 -10.28
C LEU A 28 -15.39 9.81 -10.47
N THR A 29 -14.32 10.59 -10.37
CA THR A 29 -14.38 12.05 -10.58
C THR A 29 -14.72 12.40 -12.03
N LEU A 30 -14.13 11.70 -13.00
CA LEU A 30 -14.44 11.88 -14.41
C LEU A 30 -15.91 11.54 -14.70
N ALA A 31 -16.40 10.45 -14.12
CA ALA A 31 -17.80 10.05 -14.27
C ALA A 31 -18.78 11.05 -13.62
N ALA A 32 -18.41 11.64 -12.48
CA ALA A 32 -19.27 12.56 -11.74
C ALA A 32 -19.27 14.00 -12.28
N THR A 33 -18.13 14.47 -12.80
CA THR A 33 -17.93 15.89 -13.16
C THR A 33 -17.70 16.13 -14.65
N GLY A 34 -17.43 15.09 -15.44
CA GLY A 34 -17.03 15.21 -16.84
C GLY A 34 -15.63 15.80 -17.05
N ALA A 35 -14.92 16.13 -15.97
CA ALA A 35 -13.59 16.73 -16.01
C ALA A 35 -12.53 15.79 -15.43
N ALA A 36 -11.28 15.94 -15.89
CA ALA A 36 -10.15 15.23 -15.30
C ALA A 36 -9.99 15.65 -13.83
N ALA A 37 -9.85 14.68 -12.93
CA ALA A 37 -9.67 14.95 -11.51
C ALA A 37 -8.40 15.81 -11.29
N PRO A 38 -8.47 16.96 -10.60
CA PRO A 38 -7.28 17.64 -10.15
C PRO A 38 -6.62 16.76 -9.09
N VAL A 39 -5.54 16.08 -9.45
CA VAL A 39 -4.83 15.22 -8.52
C VAL A 39 -3.89 16.09 -7.68
N PRO A 40 -4.19 16.32 -6.39
CA PRO A 40 -3.33 17.12 -5.53
C PRO A 40 -1.96 16.46 -5.42
N PHE A 41 -0.92 17.28 -5.23
CA PHE A 41 0.47 16.84 -5.11
C PHE A 41 0.62 15.68 -4.11
N VAL A 42 -0.09 15.72 -2.99
CA VAL A 42 -0.07 14.65 -1.98
C VAL A 42 -0.53 13.29 -2.52
N LEU A 43 -1.58 13.26 -3.36
CA LEU A 43 -2.06 12.03 -3.98
C LEU A 43 -1.11 11.50 -5.07
N ARG A 44 -0.25 12.36 -5.62
CA ARG A 44 0.79 11.94 -6.57
C ARG A 44 1.89 11.12 -5.90
N PHE A 45 2.25 11.41 -4.65
CA PHE A 45 3.27 10.66 -3.88
C PHE A 45 2.70 9.53 -3.02
N ALA A 46 1.37 9.38 -3.00
CA ALA A 46 0.72 8.34 -2.23
C ALA A 46 1.22 6.92 -2.58
N PRO A 47 1.54 6.56 -3.85
CA PRO A 47 2.08 5.25 -4.17
C PRO A 47 3.43 4.97 -3.54
N GLU A 48 4.36 5.91 -3.57
CA GLU A 48 5.69 5.76 -2.98
C GLU A 48 5.58 5.64 -1.46
N VAL A 49 4.75 6.48 -0.82
CA VAL A 49 4.55 6.44 0.62
C VAL A 49 3.91 5.12 1.07
N LEU A 50 2.86 4.65 0.39
CA LEU A 50 2.22 3.38 0.72
C LEU A 50 3.15 2.18 0.46
N ALA A 51 3.98 2.24 -0.58
CA ALA A 51 4.97 1.20 -0.86
C ALA A 51 6.00 1.10 0.26
N VAL A 52 6.56 2.24 0.71
CA VAL A 52 7.52 2.27 1.83
C VAL A 52 6.86 1.78 3.12
N LEU A 53 5.65 2.23 3.42
CA LEU A 53 4.89 1.76 4.58
C LEU A 53 4.62 0.26 4.52
N GLY A 54 4.22 -0.26 3.36
CA GLY A 54 4.00 -1.70 3.14
C GLY A 54 5.27 -2.51 3.32
N ALA A 55 6.40 -2.05 2.77
CA ALA A 55 7.68 -2.71 2.88
C ALA A 55 8.19 -2.84 4.33
N VAL A 56 7.84 -1.88 5.20
CA VAL A 56 8.22 -1.88 6.62
C VAL A 56 7.19 -2.61 7.48
N LEU A 57 5.89 -2.33 7.31
CA LEU A 57 4.84 -2.87 8.16
C LEU A 57 4.64 -4.39 7.97
N VAL A 58 4.71 -4.88 6.74
CA VAL A 58 4.47 -6.30 6.44
C VAL A 58 5.45 -7.23 7.18
N PRO A 59 6.79 -7.03 7.12
CA PRO A 59 7.72 -7.86 7.88
C PRO A 59 7.56 -7.69 9.41
N VAL A 60 7.26 -6.48 9.90
CA VAL A 60 7.05 -6.21 11.33
C VAL A 60 5.80 -6.96 11.84
N LEU A 61 4.68 -6.88 11.12
CA LEU A 61 3.44 -7.58 11.47
C LEU A 61 3.62 -9.09 11.37
N ALA A 62 4.36 -9.59 10.37
CA ALA A 62 4.66 -11.01 10.22
C ALA A 62 5.56 -11.56 11.35
N ALA A 63 6.47 -10.74 11.89
CA ALA A 63 7.27 -11.09 13.06
C ALA A 63 6.42 -11.09 14.33
N ARG A 64 5.60 -10.04 14.53
CA ARG A 64 4.70 -9.92 15.69
C ARG A 64 3.65 -11.04 15.73
N ALA A 65 3.11 -11.44 14.58
CA ALA A 65 2.14 -12.53 14.48
C ALA A 65 2.76 -13.89 14.86
N ARG A 66 4.05 -14.11 14.53
CA ARG A 66 4.78 -15.33 14.94
C ARG A 66 5.03 -15.36 16.45
N ALA A 67 5.54 -14.26 17.02
CA ALA A 67 5.75 -14.15 18.46
C ALA A 67 4.45 -14.40 19.26
N ARG A 68 3.30 -13.93 18.77
CA ARG A 68 1.99 -14.22 19.38
C ARG A 68 1.56 -15.68 19.29
N ARG A 69 1.93 -16.40 18.23
CA ARG A 69 1.61 -17.83 18.07
C ARG A 69 2.49 -18.70 18.97
N GLU A 70 3.75 -18.31 19.13
CA GLU A 70 4.69 -18.98 20.04
C GLU A 70 4.30 -18.77 21.50
N ALA A 71 3.88 -17.56 21.90
CA ALA A 71 3.41 -17.28 23.26
C ALA A 71 2.06 -17.94 23.65
N ARG A 72 1.37 -18.58 22.69
CA ARG A 72 0.10 -19.31 22.92
C ARG A 72 0.30 -20.83 22.96
N ARG A 73 1.51 -21.32 22.71
CA ARG A 73 1.89 -22.73 22.87
C ARG A 73 2.62 -22.92 24.19
#